data_AF-A0A7Z9U938-F1
#
_entry.id   AF-A0A7Z9U938-F1
#
_cell.length_a   1.000
_cell.length_b   1.000
_cell.length_c   1.000
_cell.angle_alpha   90.00
_cell.angle_beta   90.00
_cell.angle_gamma   90.00
#
_symmetry.space_group_name_H-M   'P 1'
#
loop_
_entity.id
_entity.type
_entity.pdbx_description
1 polymer ?
#
loop_
_entity_poly.entity_id
_entity_poly.type
_entity_poly.pdbx_seq_one_letter_code
_entity_poly.pdbx_strand_id
1 'polypeptide(L)'
;MTKKLSARIVPELEKRLSESGLLTAIVTLDSPRFKHYLKKPANLLHDRWTYMERDDASGVLYRLGSERGIRQELTISRRTKEATLTTYDPRAGREQVLVFDLKTKSVLRNQVTHDSAGVKVTHNFLFLNKREGLLRRSKAEEVAAV
;
A
#
# COMPACT_ATOMS: atom_id res chain seq x y z
N MET A 1 -24.40 -1.09 1.13
CA MET A 1 -23.40 -0.05 0.79
C MET A 1 -22.05 -0.67 0.59
N THR A 2 -21.69 -0.85 -0.65
CA THR A 2 -20.50 -1.57 -1.01
C THR A 2 -19.36 -0.50 -1.01
N LYS A 3 -18.35 -0.64 -0.12
CA LYS A 3 -17.15 0.24 0.01
C LYS A 3 -16.17 0.19 -1.17
N LYS A 4 -15.70 1.36 -1.64
CA LYS A 4 -14.68 1.55 -2.69
C LYS A 4 -13.33 0.92 -2.29
N LEU A 5 -12.63 0.28 -3.24
CA LEU A 5 -11.31 -0.33 -3.04
C LEU A 5 -10.14 0.64 -3.23
N SER A 6 -10.38 1.83 -3.76
CA SER A 6 -9.32 2.78 -4.13
C SER A 6 -8.32 3.05 -3.01
N ALA A 7 -8.76 3.06 -1.75
CA ALA A 7 -7.90 3.29 -0.59
C ALA A 7 -7.62 2.04 0.27
N ARG A 8 -8.09 0.86 -0.13
CA ARG A 8 -8.06 -0.36 0.68
C ARG A 8 -6.95 -1.30 0.24
N ILE A 9 -6.29 -1.91 1.21
CA ILE A 9 -5.47 -3.11 0.98
C ILE A 9 -6.39 -4.23 0.47
N VAL A 10 -5.91 -5.05 -0.46
CA VAL A 10 -6.70 -6.19 -0.95
C VAL A 10 -6.87 -7.25 0.15
N PRO A 11 -8.03 -7.92 0.24
CA PRO A 11 -8.36 -8.80 1.36
C PRO A 11 -7.31 -9.85 1.69
N GLU A 12 -6.64 -10.39 0.68
CA GLU A 12 -5.62 -11.43 0.87
C GLU A 12 -4.37 -10.87 1.56
N LEU A 13 -3.89 -9.70 1.16
CA LEU A 13 -2.77 -9.03 1.84
C LEU A 13 -3.19 -8.57 3.24
N GLU A 14 -4.41 -8.06 3.39
CA GLU A 14 -4.97 -7.67 4.68
C GLU A 14 -5.01 -8.85 5.67
N LYS A 15 -5.51 -10.01 5.22
CA LYS A 15 -5.54 -11.24 6.02
C LYS A 15 -4.13 -11.65 6.47
N ARG A 16 -3.16 -11.64 5.55
CA ARG A 16 -1.77 -12.04 5.84
C ARG A 16 -1.06 -11.08 6.79
N LEU A 17 -1.33 -9.79 6.64
CA LEU A 17 -0.87 -8.77 7.61
C LEU A 17 -1.47 -9.03 9.00
N SER A 18 -2.73 -9.47 9.06
CA SER A 18 -3.40 -9.82 10.32
C SER A 18 -2.74 -11.02 10.99
N GLU A 19 -2.57 -12.11 10.23
CA GLU A 19 -1.97 -13.36 10.70
C GLU A 19 -0.53 -13.20 11.16
N SER A 20 0.21 -12.27 10.56
CA SER A 20 1.59 -11.91 10.97
C SER A 20 1.65 -10.93 12.15
N GLY A 21 0.50 -10.51 12.68
CA GLY A 21 0.43 -9.54 13.78
C GLY A 21 0.86 -8.12 13.37
N LEU A 22 0.90 -7.82 12.08
CA LEU A 22 1.30 -6.51 11.53
C LEU A 22 0.11 -5.59 11.23
N LEU A 23 -1.11 -6.13 11.07
CA LEU A 23 -2.33 -5.35 10.79
C LEU A 23 -2.74 -4.39 11.91
N THR A 24 -2.07 -4.44 13.07
CA THR A 24 -2.25 -3.44 14.12
C THR A 24 -1.78 -2.05 13.67
N ALA A 25 -1.00 -1.93 12.60
CA ALA A 25 -0.59 -0.67 11.99
C ALA A 25 -1.34 -0.41 10.67
N ILE A 26 -1.22 0.83 10.15
CA ILE A 26 -1.84 1.38 8.92
C ILE A 26 -2.65 0.36 8.10
N VAL A 27 -3.96 0.31 8.36
CA VAL A 27 -4.87 -0.62 7.67
C VAL A 27 -5.18 -0.12 6.25
N THR A 28 -5.40 1.19 6.11
CA THR A 28 -5.75 1.86 4.84
C THR A 28 -5.38 3.34 4.89
N LEU A 29 -5.17 3.95 3.70
CA LEU A 29 -4.84 5.38 3.58
C LEU A 29 -5.98 6.30 4.10
N ASP A 30 -7.22 5.85 4.06
CA ASP A 30 -8.35 6.68 4.51
C ASP A 30 -8.62 6.59 6.00
N SER A 31 -7.96 5.68 6.72
CA SER A 31 -8.16 5.51 8.15
C SER A 31 -7.73 6.77 8.93
N PRO A 32 -8.46 7.18 9.99
CA PRO A 32 -8.02 8.26 10.87
C PRO A 32 -6.62 8.03 11.43
N ARG A 33 -6.28 6.76 11.69
CA ARG A 33 -4.97 6.34 12.17
C ARG A 33 -3.86 6.63 11.15
N PHE A 34 -4.07 6.34 9.87
CA PHE A 34 -3.11 6.71 8.82
C PHE A 34 -2.90 8.22 8.74
N LYS A 35 -3.98 9.00 8.69
CA LYS A 35 -3.92 10.46 8.66
C LYS A 35 -3.21 11.02 9.90
N HIS A 36 -3.33 10.34 11.04
CA HIS A 36 -2.61 10.70 12.26
C HIS A 36 -1.09 10.49 12.13
N TYR A 37 -0.64 9.36 11.58
CA TYR A 37 0.78 9.14 11.32
C TYR A 37 1.37 10.14 10.35
N LEU A 38 0.63 10.53 9.30
CA LEU A 38 1.09 11.56 8.37
C LEU A 38 1.32 12.92 9.06
N LYS A 39 0.53 13.25 10.09
CA LYS A 39 0.69 14.47 10.88
C LYS A 39 1.79 14.35 11.94
N LYS A 40 1.94 13.17 12.54
CA LYS A 40 2.91 12.87 13.59
C LYS A 40 3.65 11.57 13.28
N PRO A 41 4.64 11.58 12.37
CA PRO A 41 5.34 10.37 11.96
C PRO A 41 6.06 9.64 13.10
N ALA A 42 6.43 10.34 14.18
CA ALA A 42 6.99 9.74 15.39
C ALA A 42 6.10 8.62 15.98
N ASN A 43 4.78 8.70 15.77
CA ASN A 43 3.85 7.68 16.25
C ASN A 43 3.98 6.34 15.52
N LEU A 44 4.63 6.31 14.36
CA LEU A 44 4.99 5.06 13.69
C LEU A 44 5.97 4.25 14.55
N LEU A 45 6.91 4.91 15.22
CA LEU A 45 7.91 4.24 16.06
C LEU A 45 7.25 3.53 17.27
N HIS A 46 6.20 4.14 17.84
CA HIS A 46 5.40 3.53 18.89
C HIS A 46 4.63 2.28 18.41
N ASP A 47 4.33 2.21 17.12
CA ASP A 47 3.65 1.09 16.47
C ASP A 47 4.62 0.10 15.80
N ARG A 48 5.85 0.01 16.31
CA ARG A 48 6.90 -0.93 15.89
C ARG A 48 7.44 -0.70 14.48
N TRP A 49 7.18 0.46 13.88
CA TRP A 49 7.86 0.83 12.66
C TRP A 49 9.28 1.27 12.98
N THR A 50 10.22 0.97 12.08
CA THR A 50 11.59 1.42 12.14
C THR A 50 11.80 2.50 11.09
N TYR A 51 12.45 3.60 11.50
CA TYR A 51 12.93 4.60 10.54
C TYR A 51 14.12 4.02 9.75
N MET A 52 14.11 4.22 8.44
CA MET A 52 15.18 3.81 7.54
C MET A 52 15.72 5.07 6.89
N GLU A 53 17.03 5.33 7.02
CA GLU A 53 17.67 6.39 6.24
C GLU A 53 17.67 6.02 4.76
N ARG A 54 17.40 7.03 3.92
CA ARG A 54 17.58 6.94 2.47
C ARG A 54 18.64 7.93 2.04
N ASP A 55 19.46 7.51 1.09
CA ASP A 55 20.47 8.36 0.46
C ASP A 55 19.86 9.55 -0.29
N ASP A 56 18.57 9.49 -0.64
CA ASP A 56 17.84 10.60 -1.23
C ASP A 56 17.27 11.51 -0.14
N ALA A 57 17.89 12.68 0.05
CA ALA A 57 17.57 13.68 1.08
C ALA A 57 16.14 14.28 1.02
N SER A 58 15.24 13.73 0.19
CA SER A 58 13.94 14.32 -0.15
C SER A 58 12.75 13.68 0.58
N GLY A 59 12.95 12.52 1.24
CA GLY A 59 11.89 11.77 1.88
C GLY A 59 12.30 11.08 3.17
N VAL A 60 11.31 10.48 3.84
CA VAL A 60 11.51 9.61 5.00
C VAL A 60 10.89 8.25 4.70
N LEU A 61 11.60 7.18 5.07
CA LEU A 61 11.12 5.80 4.93
C LEU A 61 10.91 5.20 6.31
N TYR A 62 9.75 4.59 6.51
CA TYR A 62 9.45 3.77 7.66
C TYR A 62 9.14 2.35 7.20
N ARG A 63 9.63 1.36 7.92
CA ARG A 63 9.36 -0.06 7.65
C ARG A 63 8.71 -0.73 8.85
N LEU A 64 7.74 -1.59 8.58
CA LEU A 64 7.17 -2.51 9.55
C LEU A 64 7.36 -3.95 9.05
N GLY A 65 7.86 -4.83 9.92
CA GLY A 65 8.16 -6.22 9.57
C GLY A 65 9.60 -6.39 9.04
N SER A 66 9.86 -7.55 8.43
CA SER A 66 11.21 -7.94 8.00
C SER A 66 11.32 -8.04 6.48
N GLU A 67 12.54 -7.90 5.95
CA GLU A 67 12.79 -7.96 4.51
C GLU A 67 12.48 -9.33 3.88
N ARG A 68 12.68 -10.42 4.64
CA ARG A 68 12.40 -11.79 4.17
C ARG A 68 10.95 -12.23 4.41
N GLY A 69 10.15 -11.41 5.08
CA GLY A 69 8.77 -11.72 5.45
C GLY A 69 7.77 -10.74 4.84
N ILE A 70 6.52 -10.90 5.26
CA ILE A 70 5.51 -9.88 5.02
C ILE A 70 5.92 -8.58 5.71
N ARG A 71 5.82 -7.47 4.99
CA ARG A 71 6.23 -6.15 5.48
C ARG A 71 5.41 -5.04 4.87
N GLN A 72 5.45 -3.88 5.51
CA GLN A 72 4.94 -2.64 4.97
C GLN A 72 6.03 -1.57 4.99
N GLU A 73 6.06 -0.74 3.96
CA GLU A 73 6.96 0.39 3.85
C GLU A 73 6.14 1.65 3.59
N LEU A 74 6.35 2.68 4.40
CA LEU A 74 5.73 3.98 4.24
C LEU A 74 6.81 5.00 3.89
N THR A 75 6.78 5.47 2.65
CA THR A 75 7.63 6.57 2.19
C THR A 75 6.84 7.85 2.19
N ILE A 76 7.37 8.91 2.79
CA ILE A 76 6.77 10.25 2.75
C ILE A 76 7.75 11.18 2.04
N SER A 77 7.40 11.61 0.83
CA SER A 77 8.21 12.55 0.04
C SER A 77 7.81 13.98 0.33
N ARG A 78 8.76 14.79 0.83
CA ARG A 78 8.52 16.22 1.07
C ARG A 78 8.50 17.03 -0.22
N ARG A 79 9.17 16.53 -1.27
CA ARG A 79 9.26 17.16 -2.60
C ARG A 79 7.97 16.99 -3.38
N THR A 80 7.50 15.75 -3.56
CA THR A 80 6.27 15.48 -4.33
C THR A 80 5.00 15.71 -3.51
N LYS A 81 5.12 15.79 -2.18
CA LYS A 81 3.99 15.87 -1.23
C LYS A 81 3.10 14.63 -1.33
N GLU A 82 3.71 13.47 -1.50
CA GLU A 82 3.03 12.18 -1.57
C GLU A 82 3.49 11.28 -0.42
N ALA A 83 2.57 10.45 0.04
CA ALA A 83 2.86 9.32 0.91
C ALA A 83 2.56 8.01 0.17
N THR A 84 3.56 7.16 0.06
CA THR A 84 3.46 5.86 -0.60
C THR A 84 3.53 4.77 0.45
N LEU A 85 2.46 3.99 0.58
CA LEU A 85 2.41 2.79 1.39
C LEU A 85 2.53 1.58 0.48
N THR A 86 3.61 0.82 0.63
CA THR A 86 3.81 -0.44 -0.07
C THR A 86 3.68 -1.59 0.90
N THR A 87 2.88 -2.60 0.55
CA THR A 87 2.72 -3.84 1.30
C THR A 87 3.29 -4.98 0.49
N TYR A 88 4.21 -5.74 1.06
CA TYR A 88 4.87 -6.87 0.41
C TYR A 88 4.48 -8.17 1.11
N ASP A 89 4.02 -9.19 0.37
CA ASP A 89 4.01 -10.59 0.79
C ASP A 89 4.89 -11.40 -0.16
N PRO A 90 6.21 -11.51 0.13
CA PRO A 90 7.14 -12.26 -0.71
C PRO A 90 6.78 -13.74 -0.85
N ARG A 91 6.13 -14.34 0.17
CA ARG A 91 5.78 -15.76 0.14
C ARG A 91 4.64 -16.05 -0.83
N ALA A 92 3.73 -15.10 -0.98
CA ALA A 92 2.63 -15.18 -1.94
C ALA A 92 2.99 -14.59 -3.31
N GLY A 93 4.20 -14.04 -3.47
CA GLY A 93 4.59 -13.30 -4.68
C GLY A 93 3.69 -12.10 -4.94
N ARG A 94 3.21 -11.41 -3.88
CA ARG A 94 2.28 -10.28 -3.98
C ARG A 94 2.85 -8.99 -3.43
N GLU A 95 2.51 -7.89 -4.08
CA GLU A 95 2.84 -6.54 -3.67
C GLU A 95 1.64 -5.62 -3.91
N GLN A 96 1.41 -4.67 -3.02
CA GLN A 96 0.44 -3.61 -3.26
C GLN A 96 1.03 -2.25 -2.93
N VAL A 97 0.91 -1.31 -3.88
CA VAL A 97 1.38 0.07 -3.76
C VAL A 97 0.19 1.00 -3.73
N LEU A 98 0.09 1.78 -2.65
CA LEU A 98 -0.92 2.83 -2.46
C LEU A 98 -0.23 4.19 -2.40
N VAL A 99 -0.63 5.14 -3.25
CA VAL A 99 -0.08 6.51 -3.26
C VAL A 99 -1.15 7.50 -2.84
N PHE A 100 -0.84 8.31 -1.83
CA PHE A 100 -1.71 9.33 -1.26
C PHE A 100 -1.14 10.73 -1.47
N ASP A 101 -1.94 11.64 -1.99
CA ASP A 101 -1.59 13.05 -2.08
C ASP A 101 -1.85 13.75 -0.74
N LEU A 102 -0.79 14.32 -0.15
CA LEU A 102 -0.86 15.04 1.12
C LEU A 102 -1.55 16.40 1.01
N LYS A 103 -1.59 17.01 -0.18
CA LYS A 103 -2.26 18.29 -0.44
C LYS A 103 -3.77 18.11 -0.57
N THR A 104 -4.19 17.30 -1.54
CA THR A 104 -5.63 17.08 -1.82
C THR A 104 -6.28 16.07 -0.87
N LYS A 105 -5.46 15.34 -0.08
CA LYS A 105 -5.90 14.30 0.85
C LYS A 105 -6.69 13.19 0.15
N SER A 106 -6.21 12.77 -1.01
CA SER A 106 -6.87 11.77 -1.85
C SER A 106 -5.88 10.67 -2.28
N VAL A 107 -6.41 9.49 -2.59
CA VAL A 107 -5.61 8.39 -3.14
C VAL A 107 -5.42 8.63 -4.64
N LEU A 108 -4.17 8.76 -5.05
CA LEU A 108 -3.77 8.93 -6.45
C LEU A 108 -3.68 7.60 -7.18
N ARG A 109 -3.21 6.55 -6.49
CA ARG A 109 -2.87 5.27 -7.11
C ARG A 109 -3.07 4.12 -6.12
N ASN A 110 -3.58 3.00 -6.62
CA ASN A 110 -3.64 1.73 -5.93
C ASN A 110 -3.32 0.62 -6.94
N GLN A 111 -2.17 -0.02 -6.79
CA GLN A 111 -1.74 -1.09 -7.66
C GLN A 111 -1.47 -2.35 -6.88
N VAL A 112 -1.80 -3.49 -7.46
CA VAL A 112 -1.46 -4.81 -6.92
C VAL A 112 -0.70 -5.57 -7.97
N THR A 113 0.52 -5.97 -7.64
CA THR A 113 1.36 -6.85 -8.45
C THR A 113 1.33 -8.24 -7.84
N HIS A 114 1.18 -9.27 -8.66
CA HIS A 114 1.25 -10.65 -8.20
C HIS A 114 1.80 -11.59 -9.28
N ASP A 115 2.40 -12.69 -8.84
CA ASP A 115 2.83 -13.76 -9.73
C ASP A 115 1.62 -14.61 -10.17
N SER A 116 1.42 -14.73 -11.48
CA SER A 116 0.40 -15.58 -12.09
C SER A 116 1.02 -16.35 -13.26
N ALA A 117 1.04 -17.68 -13.17
CA ALA A 117 1.62 -18.56 -14.18
C ALA A 117 3.08 -18.21 -14.56
N GLY A 118 3.89 -17.80 -13.59
CA GLY A 118 5.30 -17.43 -13.79
C GLY A 118 5.51 -16.02 -14.36
N VAL A 119 4.44 -15.25 -14.57
CA VAL A 119 4.49 -13.87 -15.06
C VAL A 119 4.01 -12.91 -13.96
N LYS A 120 4.71 -11.79 -13.77
CA LYS A 120 4.26 -10.71 -12.89
C LYS A 120 3.13 -9.93 -13.56
N VAL A 121 1.96 -9.95 -12.93
CA VAL A 121 0.76 -9.23 -13.40
C VAL A 121 0.47 -8.08 -12.45
N THR A 122 0.33 -6.87 -13.00
CA THR A 122 -0.03 -5.66 -12.23
C THR A 122 -1.44 -5.20 -12.56
N HIS A 123 -2.25 -4.99 -11.52
CA HIS A 123 -3.61 -4.46 -11.62
C HIS A 123 -3.72 -3.07 -10.99
N ASN A 124 -4.33 -2.13 -11.70
CA ASN A 124 -4.60 -0.77 -11.21
C ASN A 124 -6.04 -0.64 -10.72
N PHE A 125 -6.23 -0.50 -9.41
CA PHE A 125 -7.55 -0.36 -8.79
C PHE A 125 -7.84 1.11 -8.46
N LEU A 126 -8.08 1.95 -9.48
CA LEU A 126 -8.48 3.34 -9.24
C LEU A 126 -9.91 3.46 -8.70
N PHE A 127 -10.84 2.59 -9.12
CA PHE A 127 -12.21 2.45 -8.56
C PHE A 127 -12.76 1.04 -8.78
N LEU A 128 -13.64 0.54 -7.90
CA LEU A 128 -14.41 -0.69 -8.13
C LEU A 128 -15.91 -0.39 -8.02
N ASN A 129 -16.65 -0.61 -9.12
CA ASN A 129 -18.10 -0.45 -9.19
C ASN A 129 -18.78 -1.70 -8.65
N LYS A 130 -19.81 -1.53 -7.81
CA LYS A 130 -20.29 -2.60 -6.92
C LYS A 130 -21.67 -3.14 -7.29
N ARG A 131 -22.15 -2.78 -8.47
CA ARG A 131 -23.40 -3.29 -9.05
C ARG A 131 -23.23 -4.55 -9.89
N GLU A 132 -22.02 -4.94 -10.29
CA GLU A 132 -21.87 -6.02 -11.28
C GLU A 132 -21.37 -7.37 -10.74
N GLY A 133 -21.13 -7.54 -9.43
CA GLY A 133 -20.84 -8.88 -8.84
C GLY A 133 -19.68 -9.67 -9.48
N LEU A 134 -18.94 -9.06 -10.39
CA LEU A 134 -17.93 -9.64 -11.23
C LEU A 134 -16.75 -8.67 -11.24
N LEU A 135 -15.57 -9.22 -10.99
CA LEU A 135 -14.29 -8.61 -11.36
C LEU A 135 -14.32 -8.36 -12.87
N ARG A 136 -14.88 -7.24 -13.32
CA ARG A 136 -14.52 -6.73 -14.63
C ARG A 136 -13.09 -6.26 -14.51
N ARG A 137 -12.18 -7.03 -15.12
CA ARG A 137 -10.84 -6.58 -15.50
C ARG A 137 -11.00 -5.15 -16.04
N SER A 138 -10.61 -4.14 -15.27
CA SER A 138 -10.11 -2.93 -15.90
C SER A 138 -9.04 -3.44 -16.86
N LYS A 139 -9.15 -3.12 -18.16
CA LYS A 139 -8.14 -3.50 -19.16
C LYS A 139 -6.79 -3.35 -18.49
N ALA A 140 -6.10 -4.47 -18.30
CA ALA A 140 -4.73 -4.43 -17.85
C ALA A 140 -4.05 -3.50 -18.85
N GLU A 141 -3.57 -2.35 -18.41
CA GLU A 141 -2.37 -1.85 -19.06
C GLU A 141 -1.36 -2.95 -18.79
N GLU A 142 -1.19 -3.82 -19.78
CA GLU A 142 0.00 -4.64 -19.91
C GLU A 142 1.15 -3.64 -19.98
N VAL A 143 1.65 -3.24 -18.80
CA VAL A 143 2.94 -2.61 -18.72
C VAL A 143 3.90 -3.75 -19.03
N ALA A 144 4.29 -3.85 -20.29
CA ALA A 144 5.34 -4.74 -20.73
C ALA A 144 6.54 -4.52 -19.79
N ALA A 145 6.97 -5.59 -19.13
CA ALA A 145 8.26 -5.59 -18.46
C ALA A 145 9.30 -5.31 -19.56
N VAL A 146 10.05 -4.21 -19.41
CA VAL A 146 11.25 -3.93 -20.21
C VAL A 146 12.33 -4.91 -19.82
#